data_AF-A0A8E2BD52-F1
#
_entry.id   AF-A0A8E2BD52-F1
#
_cell.length_a   1.000
_cell.length_b   1.000
_cell.length_c   1.000
_cell.angle_alpha   90.00
_cell.angle_beta   90.00
_cell.angle_gamma   90.00
#
_symmetry.space_group_name_H-M   'P 1'
#
loop_
_entity.id
_entity.type
_entity.pdbx_description
1 polymer ?
#
loop_
_entity_poly.entity_id
_entity_poly.type
_entity_poly.pdbx_seq_one_letter_code
_entity_poly.pdbx_strand_id
1 'polypeptide(L)'
;MSQASNHWGVEINGADQDKRVWRALLKPPFDPFVEEVKNDAGDYLVLRSTIFDGIASSGEVHNLAEQLFSTLNVAMSKNADTDPVTDGAVVDFSHGGQPRRHRYIKAEGTAMRIRGGMAELTLTDAQGKVVQHQPTPSRAQLWMRAATLNPEIGSALRYLEGKPGWFELYKAFEALDGLPNGGIAKKEISRFTQTANAGERHHPNARTRPHPKPMELWEACALITR
;
A
#
# COMPACT_ATOMS: atom_id res chain seq x y z
N MET A 1 5.61 23.90 16.90
CA MET A 1 4.78 22.86 16.24
C MET A 1 5.05 21.57 16.99
N SER A 2 4.05 20.99 17.63
CA SER A 2 4.23 19.86 18.55
C SER A 2 4.82 18.68 17.81
N GLN A 3 6.02 18.26 18.20
CA GLN A 3 6.51 16.91 17.92
C GLN A 3 5.49 15.96 18.55
N ALA A 4 4.56 15.43 17.77
CA ALA A 4 3.86 14.23 18.17
C ALA A 4 4.93 13.18 18.40
N SER A 5 5.03 12.73 19.65
CA SER A 5 5.92 11.67 20.10
C SER A 5 5.44 10.37 19.48
N ASN A 6 5.80 10.13 18.22
CA ASN A 6 5.49 8.90 17.53
C ASN A 6 6.31 7.78 18.18
N HIS A 7 5.85 7.29 19.32
CA HIS A 7 6.51 6.28 20.15
C HIS A 7 6.04 4.87 19.79
N TRP A 8 5.13 4.73 18.83
CA TRP A 8 4.59 3.45 18.41
C TRP A 8 5.04 3.09 17.00
N GLY A 9 5.43 1.84 16.81
CA GLY A 9 5.62 1.25 15.49
C GLY A 9 5.11 -0.18 15.47
N VAL A 10 5.08 -0.77 14.30
CA VAL A 10 4.63 -2.15 14.12
C VAL A 10 5.65 -2.90 13.30
N GLU A 11 6.14 -4.02 13.83
CA GLU A 11 7.10 -4.88 13.15
C GLU A 11 6.53 -5.40 11.82
N ILE A 12 7.38 -5.47 10.80
CA ILE A 12 7.01 -5.98 9.48
C ILE A 12 7.49 -7.42 9.35
N ASN A 13 6.54 -8.34 9.16
CA ASN A 13 6.79 -9.75 8.93
C ASN A 13 6.52 -10.14 7.48
N GLY A 14 7.28 -11.10 6.95
CA GLY A 14 7.21 -11.52 5.56
C GLY A 14 8.57 -11.99 5.04
N ALA A 15 8.65 -12.33 3.76
CA ALA A 15 9.91 -12.72 3.15
C ALA A 15 10.90 -11.54 3.12
N ASP A 16 12.19 -11.83 3.27
CA ASP A 16 13.21 -10.78 3.38
C ASP A 16 13.30 -9.90 2.13
N GLN A 17 12.98 -10.44 0.95
CA GLN A 17 12.96 -9.67 -0.28
C GLN A 17 11.85 -8.61 -0.26
N ASP A 18 10.65 -8.95 0.19
CA ASP A 18 9.52 -8.03 0.29
C ASP A 18 9.79 -6.95 1.34
N LYS A 19 10.29 -7.35 2.52
CA LYS A 19 10.72 -6.42 3.57
C LYS A 19 11.76 -5.40 3.08
N ARG A 20 12.71 -5.83 2.22
CA ARG A 20 13.68 -4.92 1.58
C ARG A 20 13.00 -3.93 0.63
N VAL A 21 12.05 -4.38 -0.19
CA VAL A 21 11.29 -3.50 -1.10
C VAL A 21 10.49 -2.46 -0.31
N TRP A 22 9.81 -2.88 0.76
CA TRP A 22 9.10 -1.99 1.68
C TRP A 22 10.02 -0.92 2.27
N ARG A 23 11.18 -1.31 2.78
CA ARG A 23 12.20 -0.36 3.28
C ARG A 23 12.71 0.59 2.20
N ALA A 24 12.91 0.10 0.98
CA ALA A 24 13.43 0.91 -0.12
C ALA A 24 12.43 1.99 -0.59
N LEU A 25 11.12 1.70 -0.50
CA LEU A 25 10.06 2.58 -1.01
C LEU A 25 9.41 3.45 0.07
N LEU A 26 9.32 2.99 1.31
CA LEU A 26 8.69 3.71 2.41
C LEU A 26 9.75 4.38 3.27
N LYS A 27 10.27 5.52 2.81
CA LYS A 27 11.38 6.24 3.45
C LYS A 27 10.91 7.50 4.18
N PRO A 28 11.57 7.88 5.30
CA PRO A 28 11.37 9.20 5.89
C PRO A 28 11.81 10.30 4.90
N PRO A 29 11.25 11.52 5.00
CA PRO A 29 10.35 12.00 6.06
C PRO A 29 8.86 11.78 5.78
N PHE A 30 8.50 10.94 4.79
CA PHE A 30 7.12 10.77 4.36
C PHE A 30 6.40 9.68 5.14
N ASP A 31 5.12 9.90 5.42
CA ASP A 31 4.27 8.94 6.13
C ASP A 31 3.57 7.98 5.15
N PRO A 32 3.45 6.69 5.48
CA PRO A 32 4.20 5.96 6.50
C PRO A 32 5.64 5.65 6.02
N PHE A 33 6.54 5.32 6.95
CA PHE A 33 7.93 4.94 6.63
C PHE A 33 8.39 3.71 7.41
N VAL A 34 9.44 3.06 6.92
CA VAL A 34 10.05 1.88 7.53
C VAL A 34 11.37 2.28 8.18
N GLU A 35 11.49 1.93 9.46
CA GLU A 35 12.67 2.12 10.30
C GLU A 35 13.32 0.76 10.58
N GLU A 36 14.64 0.68 10.46
CA GLU A 36 15.40 -0.49 10.90
C GLU A 36 15.78 -0.29 12.37
N VAL A 37 15.35 -1.21 13.22
CA VAL A 37 15.62 -1.19 14.65
C VAL A 37 16.65 -2.26 14.98
N LYS A 38 17.76 -1.82 15.57
CA LYS A 38 18.84 -2.71 16.00
C LYS A 38 18.51 -3.35 17.35
N ASN A 39 18.82 -4.63 17.47
CA ASN A 39 18.65 -5.38 18.72
C ASN A 39 19.70 -6.49 18.82
N ASP A 40 20.06 -6.85 20.05
CA ASP A 40 21.05 -7.88 20.35
C ASP A 40 20.65 -9.27 19.80
N ALA A 41 19.35 -9.51 19.62
CA ALA A 41 18.79 -10.73 19.05
C ALA A 41 18.66 -10.72 17.51
N GLY A 42 19.08 -9.64 16.85
CA GLY A 42 18.95 -9.43 15.41
C GLY A 42 18.11 -8.21 15.06
N ASP A 43 18.51 -7.54 13.97
CA ASP A 43 17.83 -6.35 13.45
C ASP A 43 16.45 -6.71 12.87
N TYR A 44 15.48 -5.82 13.05
CA TYR A 44 14.13 -5.99 12.53
C TYR A 44 13.60 -4.67 11.97
N LEU A 45 12.60 -4.77 11.08
CA LEU A 45 12.00 -3.61 10.44
C LEU A 45 10.68 -3.26 11.11
N VAL A 46 10.46 -1.97 11.31
CA VAL A 46 9.27 -1.41 11.96
C VAL A 46 8.64 -0.38 11.02
N LEU A 47 7.35 -0.54 10.75
CA LEU A 47 6.53 0.48 10.11
C LEU A 47 6.17 1.55 11.14
N ARG A 48 6.47 2.80 10.80
CA ARG A 48 6.17 4.01 11.58
C ARG A 48 5.12 4.80 10.83
N SER A 49 4.11 5.28 11.55
CA SER A 49 3.10 6.14 10.96
C SER A 49 2.51 7.11 11.99
N THR A 50 2.20 8.31 11.54
CA THR A 50 1.48 9.34 12.31
C THR A 50 0.08 8.90 12.74
N ILE A 51 -0.50 7.87 12.11
CA ILE A 51 -1.79 7.31 12.56
C ILE A 51 -1.71 6.75 14.00
N PHE A 52 -0.50 6.44 14.48
CA PHE A 52 -0.28 5.96 15.84
C PHE A 52 -0.03 7.08 16.85
N ASP A 53 0.01 8.34 16.41
CA ASP A 53 0.29 9.47 17.27
C ASP A 53 -0.82 9.67 18.30
N GLY A 54 -0.44 9.82 19.57
CA GLY A 54 -1.37 10.05 20.68
C GLY A 54 -2.14 8.81 21.16
N ILE A 55 -1.89 7.63 20.59
CA ILE A 55 -2.51 6.38 21.05
C ILE A 55 -1.87 5.94 22.36
N ALA A 56 -2.71 5.58 23.33
CA ALA A 56 -2.27 5.22 24.69
C ALA A 56 -1.99 3.73 24.87
N SER A 57 -2.59 2.87 24.05
CA SER A 57 -2.52 1.41 24.23
C SER A 57 -2.02 0.67 23.00
N SER A 58 -1.18 -0.35 23.23
CA SER A 58 -0.66 -1.20 22.15
C SER A 58 -1.77 -1.98 21.42
N GLY A 59 -2.91 -2.23 22.07
CA GLY A 59 -4.05 -2.92 21.48
C GLY A 59 -4.78 -2.06 20.44
N GLU A 60 -4.94 -0.76 20.70
CA GLU A 60 -5.48 0.19 19.72
C GLU A 60 -4.54 0.35 18.53
N VAL A 61 -3.22 0.40 18.78
CA VAL A 61 -2.21 0.40 17.71
C VAL A 61 -2.34 -0.84 16.83
N HIS A 62 -2.47 -2.03 17.42
CA HIS A 62 -2.63 -3.28 16.65
C HIS A 62 -3.87 -3.25 15.75
N ASN A 63 -5.03 -2.83 16.26
CA ASN A 63 -6.26 -2.74 15.46
C ASN A 63 -6.13 -1.77 14.27
N LEU A 64 -5.46 -0.63 14.46
CA LEU A 64 -5.19 0.32 13.38
C LEU A 64 -4.13 -0.20 12.41
N ALA A 65 -3.17 -0.96 12.92
CA ALA A 65 -2.13 -1.60 12.11
C ALA A 65 -2.75 -2.58 11.10
N GLU A 66 -3.74 -3.38 11.49
CA GLU A 66 -4.40 -4.30 10.56
C GLU A 66 -4.97 -3.57 9.34
N GLN A 67 -5.67 -2.46 9.56
CA GLN A 67 -6.25 -1.64 8.50
C GLN A 67 -5.17 -0.95 7.65
N LEU A 68 -4.12 -0.46 8.31
CA LEU A 68 -2.98 0.18 7.67
C LEU A 68 -2.23 -0.80 6.76
N PHE A 69 -1.93 -2.01 7.24
CA PHE A 69 -1.22 -3.04 6.48
C PHE A 69 -2.05 -3.55 5.30
N SER A 70 -3.37 -3.77 5.46
CA SER A 70 -4.24 -4.12 4.33
C SER A 70 -4.16 -3.05 3.23
N THR A 71 -4.34 -1.77 3.59
CA THR A 71 -4.28 -0.66 2.62
C THR A 71 -2.89 -0.53 1.97
N LEU A 72 -1.82 -0.66 2.77
CA LEU A 72 -0.45 -0.59 2.27
C LEU A 72 -0.10 -1.76 1.37
N ASN A 73 -0.53 -2.99 1.69
CA ASN A 73 -0.30 -4.16 0.84
C ASN A 73 -0.91 -3.94 -0.55
N VAL A 74 -2.11 -3.35 -0.63
CA VAL A 74 -2.69 -2.94 -1.91
C VAL A 74 -1.81 -1.92 -2.61
N ALA A 75 -1.48 -0.81 -1.94
CA ALA A 75 -0.68 0.25 -2.53
C ALA A 75 0.69 -0.27 -3.02
N MET A 76 1.36 -1.10 -2.23
CA MET A 76 2.65 -1.69 -2.55
C MET A 76 2.54 -2.65 -3.73
N SER A 77 1.55 -3.55 -3.76
CA SER A 77 1.36 -4.51 -4.87
C SER A 77 1.10 -3.85 -6.23
N LYS A 78 0.54 -2.65 -6.27
CA LYS A 78 0.31 -1.90 -7.53
C LYS A 78 1.51 -1.05 -7.95
N ASN A 79 2.47 -0.83 -7.04
CA ASN A 79 3.61 0.05 -7.28
C ASN A 79 4.96 -0.69 -7.27
N ALA A 80 4.99 -1.94 -6.84
CA ALA A 80 6.15 -2.81 -6.81
C ALA A 80 5.73 -4.28 -6.92
N ASP A 81 6.60 -5.13 -7.46
CA ASP A 81 6.43 -6.59 -7.42
C ASP A 81 6.83 -7.09 -6.02
N THR A 82 5.89 -7.03 -5.09
CA THR A 82 6.06 -7.48 -3.70
C THR A 82 4.82 -8.25 -3.25
N ASP A 83 5.03 -9.35 -2.54
CA ASP A 83 3.97 -10.08 -1.87
C ASP A 83 3.53 -9.34 -0.59
N PRO A 84 2.29 -9.57 -0.12
CA PRO A 84 1.81 -8.95 1.11
C PRO A 84 2.69 -9.28 2.32
N VAL A 85 2.98 -8.27 3.13
CA VAL A 85 3.62 -8.42 4.44
C VAL A 85 2.55 -8.36 5.52
N THR A 86 2.85 -8.92 6.70
CA THR A 86 1.93 -8.93 7.84
C THR A 86 2.45 -8.06 8.97
N ASP A 87 1.54 -7.58 9.80
CA ASP A 87 1.88 -6.91 11.05
C ASP A 87 2.39 -7.92 12.09
N GLY A 88 3.50 -7.57 12.73
CA GLY A 88 4.13 -8.34 13.78
C GLY A 88 3.86 -7.77 15.17
N ALA A 89 4.90 -7.70 16.00
CA ALA A 89 4.76 -7.08 17.31
C ALA A 89 4.52 -5.57 17.18
N VAL A 90 3.65 -5.03 18.04
CA VAL A 90 3.59 -3.59 18.29
C VAL A 90 4.79 -3.19 19.13
N VAL A 91 5.51 -2.15 18.72
CA VAL A 91 6.78 -1.72 19.29
C VAL A 91 6.63 -0.35 19.96
N ASP A 92 6.97 -0.29 21.24
CA ASP A 92 6.97 0.92 22.07
C ASP A 92 8.39 1.48 22.23
N PHE A 93 8.60 2.72 21.78
CA PHE A 93 9.84 3.49 21.85
C PHE A 93 9.84 4.54 22.98
N SER A 94 8.80 4.60 23.84
CA SER A 94 8.64 5.64 24.86
C SER A 94 9.69 5.59 25.98
N HIS A 95 10.29 4.44 26.20
CA HIS A 95 11.30 4.22 27.22
C HIS A 95 12.68 4.26 26.55
N GLY A 96 13.52 5.27 26.86
CA GLY A 96 14.83 5.56 26.23
C GLY A 96 15.92 4.48 26.40
N GLY A 97 15.58 3.23 26.10
CA GLY A 97 16.39 2.02 26.07
C GLY A 97 15.88 1.09 24.97
N GLN A 98 16.00 -0.24 25.16
CA GLN A 98 15.48 -1.18 24.15
C GLN A 98 13.96 -1.06 24.02
N PRO A 99 13.42 -0.95 22.78
CA PRO A 99 11.99 -0.85 22.56
C PRO A 99 11.24 -2.08 23.10
N ARG A 100 10.07 -1.86 23.71
CA ARG A 100 9.23 -2.96 24.21
C ARG A 100 8.38 -3.52 23.07
N ARG A 101 8.24 -4.85 23.00
CA ARG A 101 7.49 -5.54 21.94
C ARG A 101 6.27 -6.24 22.52
N HIS A 102 5.09 -5.82 22.08
CA HIS A 102 3.79 -6.41 22.42
C HIS A 102 3.39 -7.36 21.29
N ARG A 103 3.39 -8.67 21.56
CA ARG A 103 3.08 -9.69 20.56
C ARG A 103 1.60 -10.04 20.59
N TYR A 104 0.98 -9.99 19.43
CA TYR A 104 -0.38 -10.46 19.19
C TYR A 104 -0.27 -11.72 18.32
N ILE A 105 -0.98 -12.79 18.69
CA ILE A 105 -0.93 -14.07 17.95
C ILE A 105 -2.23 -14.18 17.15
N LYS A 106 -2.09 -14.19 15.82
CA LYS A 106 -3.18 -14.44 14.88
C LYS A 106 -2.81 -15.67 14.03
N ALA A 107 -3.73 -16.61 13.90
CA ALA A 107 -3.50 -17.82 13.10
C ALA A 107 -3.83 -17.51 11.63
N GLU A 108 -2.82 -17.20 10.81
CA GLU A 108 -2.98 -17.01 9.37
C GLU A 108 -1.99 -17.88 8.58
N GLY A 109 -2.49 -18.51 7.50
CA GLY A 109 -1.74 -19.46 6.68
C GLY A 109 -0.78 -18.76 5.72
N THR A 110 0.48 -19.17 5.71
CA THR A 110 1.53 -18.58 4.87
C THR A 110 1.51 -19.17 3.45
N ALA A 111 1.44 -18.31 2.42
CA ALA A 111 1.72 -18.68 1.03
C ALA A 111 3.07 -18.07 0.60
N MET A 112 4.04 -18.91 0.20
CA MET A 112 5.34 -18.45 -0.33
C MET A 112 5.39 -18.54 -1.86
N ARG A 113 5.94 -17.50 -2.51
CA ARG A 113 6.46 -17.54 -3.88
C ARG A 113 7.90 -17.01 -3.92
N ILE A 114 8.70 -17.54 -4.83
CA ILE A 114 10.10 -17.15 -5.04
C ILE A 114 10.18 -16.32 -6.33
N ARG A 115 10.71 -15.09 -6.28
CA ARG A 115 10.91 -14.21 -7.44
C ARG A 115 12.22 -13.40 -7.37
N GLY A 116 12.70 -12.98 -8.54
CA GLY A 116 14.05 -12.42 -8.80
C GLY A 116 14.28 -11.00 -8.29
N GLY A 117 15.56 -10.67 -8.04
CA GLY A 117 16.01 -9.55 -7.20
C GLY A 117 15.76 -8.12 -7.70
N MET A 118 15.90 -7.20 -6.74
CA MET A 118 15.76 -5.74 -6.89
C MET A 118 17.12 -5.10 -7.25
N ALA A 119 17.13 -4.15 -8.19
CA ALA A 119 18.30 -3.34 -8.51
C ALA A 119 18.29 -2.02 -7.72
N GLU A 120 19.28 -1.79 -6.86
CA GLU A 120 19.53 -0.49 -6.24
C GLU A 120 20.49 0.33 -7.11
N LEU A 121 20.06 1.52 -7.55
CA LEU A 121 20.84 2.39 -8.41
C LEU A 121 21.44 3.52 -7.58
N THR A 122 22.76 3.47 -7.37
CA THR A 122 23.52 4.54 -6.71
C THR A 122 24.11 5.45 -7.78
N LEU A 123 23.68 6.70 -7.83
CA LEU A 123 24.23 7.70 -8.75
C LEU A 123 25.41 8.40 -8.08
N THR A 124 26.58 8.33 -8.72
CA THR A 124 27.77 9.08 -8.33
C THR A 124 28.03 10.23 -9.30
N ASP A 125 28.50 11.36 -8.78
CA ASP A 125 28.97 12.46 -9.59
C ASP A 125 30.32 12.15 -10.27
N ALA A 126 30.81 13.07 -11.10
CA ALA A 126 32.08 12.92 -11.81
C ALA A 126 33.30 12.80 -10.87
N GLN A 127 33.14 13.06 -9.58
CA GLN A 127 34.15 12.94 -8.54
C GLN A 127 33.97 11.66 -7.70
N GLY A 128 33.02 10.79 -8.07
CA GLY A 128 32.75 9.52 -7.37
C GLY A 128 31.94 9.69 -6.09
N LYS A 129 31.38 10.88 -5.81
CA LYS A 129 30.56 11.12 -4.62
C LYS A 129 29.10 10.81 -4.94
N VAL A 130 28.44 10.09 -4.03
CA VAL A 130 27.00 9.75 -4.18
C VAL A 130 26.18 11.02 -4.22
N VAL A 131 25.44 11.23 -5.31
CA VAL A 131 24.48 12.33 -5.46
C VAL A 131 23.29 12.03 -4.56
N GLN A 132 23.18 12.76 -3.45
CA GLN A 132 22.00 12.69 -2.60
C GLN A 132 20.84 13.43 -3.30
N HIS A 133 19.92 12.68 -3.91
CA HIS A 133 18.66 13.24 -4.37
C HIS A 133 17.81 13.66 -3.17
N GLN A 134 17.10 14.78 -3.30
CA GLN A 134 16.09 15.16 -2.31
C GLN A 134 15.07 14.02 -2.17
N PRO A 135 14.74 13.58 -0.93
CA PRO A 135 13.74 12.55 -0.72
C PRO A 135 12.44 12.95 -1.42
N THR A 136 11.91 12.08 -2.27
CA THR A 136 10.60 12.25 -2.92
C THR A 136 9.70 11.14 -2.41
N PRO A 137 8.42 11.40 -2.10
CA PRO A 137 7.53 10.34 -1.62
C PRO A 137 7.37 9.28 -2.70
N SER A 138 7.34 8.02 -2.30
CA SER A 138 6.97 6.95 -3.23
C SER A 138 5.50 7.07 -3.63
N ARG A 139 5.13 6.44 -4.76
CA ARG A 139 3.72 6.37 -5.18
C ARG A 139 2.83 5.74 -4.11
N ALA A 140 3.33 4.73 -3.38
CA ALA A 140 2.60 4.12 -2.27
C ALA A 140 2.34 5.14 -1.14
N GLN A 141 3.34 5.95 -0.75
CA GLN A 141 3.16 7.01 0.25
C GLN A 141 2.18 8.09 -0.23
N LEU A 142 2.19 8.43 -1.52
CA LEU A 142 1.21 9.35 -2.10
C LEU A 142 -0.22 8.79 -2.04
N TRP A 143 -0.39 7.49 -2.32
CA TRP A 143 -1.69 6.81 -2.22
C TRP A 143 -2.20 6.74 -0.79
N MET A 144 -1.31 6.45 0.18
CA MET A 144 -1.66 6.46 1.60
C MET A 144 -2.13 7.85 2.04
N ARG A 145 -1.35 8.89 1.71
CA ARG A 145 -1.75 10.27 2.00
C ARG A 145 -3.10 10.62 1.38
N ALA A 146 -3.35 10.19 0.15
CA ALA A 146 -4.63 10.44 -0.54
C ALA A 146 -5.80 9.71 0.15
N ALA A 147 -5.61 8.45 0.56
CA ALA A 147 -6.62 7.66 1.28
C ALA A 147 -6.92 8.23 2.67
N THR A 148 -5.91 8.74 3.38
CA THR A 148 -6.11 9.44 4.67
C THR A 148 -6.93 10.73 4.49
N LEU A 149 -6.70 11.46 3.40
CA LEU A 149 -7.39 12.73 3.13
C LEU A 149 -8.78 12.56 2.51
N ASN A 150 -9.05 11.42 1.86
CA ASN A 150 -10.31 11.16 1.18
C ASN A 150 -10.78 9.70 1.39
N PRO A 151 -11.86 9.48 2.17
CA PRO A 151 -12.40 8.16 2.45
C PRO A 151 -12.77 7.34 1.22
N GLU A 152 -13.17 8.00 0.12
CA GLU A 152 -13.54 7.32 -1.12
C GLU A 152 -12.33 6.67 -1.80
N ILE A 153 -11.15 7.30 -1.71
CA ILE A 153 -9.90 6.70 -2.18
C ILE A 153 -9.57 5.47 -1.33
N GLY A 154 -9.75 5.55 -0.01
CA GLY A 154 -9.59 4.39 0.87
C GLY A 154 -10.57 3.26 0.53
N SER A 155 -11.81 3.59 0.18
CA SER A 155 -12.83 2.62 -0.25
C SER A 155 -12.44 1.94 -1.57
N ALA A 156 -11.93 2.71 -2.55
CA ALA A 156 -11.44 2.18 -3.81
C ALA A 156 -10.27 1.21 -3.60
N LEU A 157 -9.32 1.53 -2.71
CA LEU A 157 -8.19 0.65 -2.40
C LEU A 157 -8.63 -0.70 -1.82
N ARG A 158 -9.67 -0.74 -0.99
CA ARG A 158 -10.22 -2.01 -0.46
C ARG A 158 -10.73 -2.93 -1.56
N TYR A 159 -11.41 -2.38 -2.57
CA TYR A 159 -11.85 -3.20 -3.71
C TYR A 159 -10.68 -3.69 -4.58
N LEU A 160 -9.53 -3.03 -4.54
CA LEU A 160 -8.34 -3.41 -5.33
C LEU A 160 -7.46 -4.47 -4.65
N GLU A 161 -7.87 -4.98 -3.49
CA GLU A 161 -7.15 -6.00 -2.73
C GLU A 161 -6.99 -7.31 -3.52
N GLY A 162 -5.80 -7.91 -3.43
CA GLY A 162 -5.47 -9.15 -4.13
C GLY A 162 -5.55 -9.03 -5.66
N LYS A 163 -6.35 -9.89 -6.27
CA LYS A 163 -6.55 -9.98 -7.73
C LYS A 163 -7.99 -9.58 -8.08
N PRO A 164 -8.28 -8.29 -8.26
CA PRO A 164 -9.64 -7.81 -8.52
C PRO A 164 -10.15 -8.32 -9.87
N GLY A 165 -11.41 -8.75 -9.91
CA GLY A 165 -12.16 -9.05 -11.13
C GLY A 165 -12.91 -7.82 -11.64
N TRP A 166 -13.83 -8.03 -12.60
CA TRP A 166 -14.57 -6.92 -13.20
C TRP A 166 -15.50 -6.22 -12.20
N PHE A 167 -16.10 -6.99 -11.29
CA PHE A 167 -16.96 -6.45 -10.25
C PHE A 167 -16.18 -5.52 -9.31
N GLU A 168 -15.05 -5.99 -8.78
CA GLU A 168 -14.20 -5.21 -7.87
C GLU A 168 -13.67 -3.95 -8.53
N LEU A 169 -13.20 -4.04 -9.78
CA LEU A 169 -12.73 -2.87 -10.53
C LEU A 169 -13.84 -1.84 -10.73
N TYR A 170 -15.07 -2.28 -11.01
CA TYR A 170 -16.20 -1.36 -11.13
C TYR A 170 -16.53 -0.68 -9.81
N LYS A 171 -16.52 -1.45 -8.70
CA LYS A 171 -16.76 -0.89 -7.36
C LYS A 171 -15.68 0.10 -6.96
N ALA A 172 -14.42 -0.16 -7.30
CA ALA A 172 -13.33 0.78 -7.14
C ALA A 172 -13.57 2.06 -7.97
N PHE A 173 -14.00 1.92 -9.22
CA PHE A 173 -14.38 3.07 -10.06
C PHE A 173 -15.55 3.87 -9.48
N GLU A 174 -16.62 3.21 -9.00
CA GLU A 174 -17.76 3.90 -8.36
C GLU A 174 -17.33 4.70 -7.13
N ALA A 175 -16.41 4.17 -6.32
CA ALA A 175 -15.87 4.93 -5.19
C ALA A 175 -15.11 6.18 -5.67
N LEU A 176 -14.40 6.10 -6.79
CA LEU A 176 -13.69 7.24 -7.36
C LEU A 176 -14.60 8.19 -8.17
N ASP A 177 -15.85 7.82 -8.43
CA ASP A 177 -16.78 8.59 -9.25
C ASP A 177 -17.15 9.91 -8.57
N GLY A 178 -16.87 11.03 -9.24
CA GLY A 178 -16.97 12.38 -8.66
C GLY A 178 -15.63 12.99 -8.25
N LEU A 179 -14.54 12.22 -8.26
CA LEU A 179 -13.18 12.77 -8.19
C LEU A 179 -12.65 13.11 -9.59
N PRO A 180 -11.62 13.98 -9.71
CA PRO A 180 -10.97 14.21 -11.00
C PRO A 180 -10.46 12.89 -11.59
N ASN A 181 -10.86 12.58 -12.82
CA ASN A 181 -10.57 11.30 -13.50
C ASN A 181 -9.08 11.08 -13.85
N GLY A 182 -8.13 11.79 -13.25
CA GLY A 182 -6.69 11.57 -13.44
C GLY A 182 -6.20 11.75 -14.89
N GLY A 183 -6.94 12.46 -15.74
CA GLY A 183 -6.64 12.57 -17.18
C GLY A 183 -7.08 11.38 -18.02
N ILE A 184 -7.88 10.45 -17.46
CA ILE A 184 -8.48 9.36 -18.21
C ILE A 184 -9.55 9.92 -19.16
N ALA A 185 -9.45 9.59 -20.44
CA ALA A 185 -10.39 10.04 -21.45
C ALA A 185 -11.79 9.45 -21.21
N LYS A 186 -12.85 10.26 -21.39
CA LYS A 186 -14.25 9.83 -21.23
C LYS A 186 -14.60 8.57 -22.03
N LYS A 187 -14.01 8.42 -23.23
CA LYS A 187 -14.19 7.23 -24.07
C LYS A 187 -13.65 5.94 -23.42
N GLU A 188 -12.54 6.03 -22.70
CA GLU A 188 -11.95 4.88 -22.00
C GLU A 188 -12.79 4.51 -20.77
N ILE A 189 -13.30 5.50 -20.03
CA ILE A 189 -14.26 5.28 -18.94
C ILE A 189 -15.54 4.63 -19.46
N SER A 190 -16.06 5.10 -20.60
CA SER A 190 -17.23 4.50 -21.24
C SER A 190 -16.96 3.05 -21.70
N ARG A 191 -15.78 2.78 -22.29
CA ARG A 191 -15.37 1.43 -22.67
C ARG A 191 -15.26 0.51 -21.47
N PHE A 192 -14.63 0.98 -20.39
CA PHE A 192 -14.49 0.25 -19.13
C PHE A 192 -15.85 -0.10 -18.51
N THR A 193 -16.70 0.91 -18.25
CA THR A 193 -18.00 0.72 -17.60
C THR A 193 -18.95 -0.17 -18.40
N GLN A 194 -18.96 -0.05 -19.73
CA GLN A 194 -19.74 -0.95 -20.59
C GLN A 194 -19.21 -2.39 -20.57
N THR A 195 -17.89 -2.58 -20.58
CA THR A 195 -17.28 -3.91 -20.52
C THR A 195 -17.59 -4.60 -19.19
N ALA A 196 -17.37 -3.91 -18.07
CA ALA A 196 -17.62 -4.42 -16.73
C ALA A 196 -19.10 -4.78 -16.50
N ASN A 197 -20.02 -3.96 -17.02
CA ASN A 197 -21.46 -4.22 -16.88
C ASN A 197 -21.98 -5.32 -17.82
N ALA A 198 -21.32 -5.57 -18.96
CA ALA A 198 -21.73 -6.60 -19.92
C ALA A 198 -21.21 -8.01 -19.59
N GLY A 199 -20.11 -8.11 -18.83
CA GLY A 199 -19.49 -9.37 -18.43
C GLY A 199 -20.18 -10.00 -17.21
N GLU A 200 -19.67 -9.69 -16.01
CA GLU A 200 -19.98 -10.43 -14.77
C GLU A 200 -21.10 -9.84 -13.92
N ARG A 201 -21.50 -8.57 -14.16
CA ARG A 201 -22.39 -7.83 -13.24
C ARG A 201 -23.88 -7.96 -13.57
N HIS A 202 -24.22 -8.17 -14.84
CA HIS A 202 -25.61 -8.28 -15.28
C HIS A 202 -25.77 -9.38 -16.32
N HIS A 203 -26.89 -10.10 -16.27
CA HIS A 203 -27.27 -10.99 -17.36
C HIS A 203 -27.33 -10.20 -18.68
N PRO A 204 -26.82 -10.76 -19.79
CA PRO A 204 -26.81 -10.09 -21.09
C PRO A 204 -28.23 -9.67 -21.48
N ASN A 205 -28.45 -8.36 -21.67
CA ASN A 205 -29.72 -7.84 -22.15
C ASN A 205 -29.47 -6.74 -23.19
N ALA A 206 -30.53 -6.30 -23.87
CA ALA A 206 -30.42 -5.31 -24.95
C ALA A 206 -29.83 -3.95 -24.52
N ARG A 207 -29.78 -3.66 -23.21
CA ARG A 207 -29.22 -2.44 -22.60
C ARG A 207 -27.78 -2.63 -22.09
N THR A 208 -27.33 -3.86 -21.85
CA THR A 208 -25.96 -4.21 -21.42
C THR A 208 -25.15 -4.81 -22.56
N ARG A 209 -25.26 -4.22 -23.77
CA ARG A 209 -24.48 -4.70 -24.91
C ARG A 209 -22.98 -4.47 -24.65
N PRO A 210 -22.13 -5.48 -24.91
CA PRO A 210 -20.69 -5.31 -24.80
C PRO A 210 -20.21 -4.23 -25.76
N HIS A 211 -19.24 -3.43 -25.32
CA HIS A 211 -18.59 -2.44 -26.17
C HIS A 211 -17.98 -3.14 -27.40
N PRO A 212 -18.01 -2.56 -28.62
CA PRO A 212 -17.48 -3.20 -29.84
C PRO A 212 -16.00 -3.61 -29.77
N LYS A 213 -15.26 -2.95 -28.87
CA LYS A 213 -13.90 -3.30 -28.48
C LYS A 213 -13.89 -3.43 -26.96
N PRO A 214 -14.25 -4.59 -26.39
CA PRO A 214 -14.24 -4.76 -24.94
C PRO A 214 -12.83 -4.52 -24.40
N MET A 215 -12.74 -4.11 -23.15
CA MET A 215 -11.47 -3.95 -22.45
C MET A 215 -11.02 -5.29 -21.89
N GLU A 216 -9.74 -5.62 -22.00
CA GLU A 216 -9.19 -6.79 -21.30
C GLU A 216 -9.03 -6.49 -19.80
N LEU A 217 -9.10 -7.50 -18.94
CA LEU A 217 -9.05 -7.29 -17.49
C LEU A 217 -7.77 -6.58 -17.04
N TRP A 218 -6.63 -6.90 -17.66
CA TRP A 218 -5.35 -6.25 -17.36
C TRP A 218 -5.32 -4.77 -17.79
N GLU A 219 -5.99 -4.42 -18.91
CA GLU A 219 -6.14 -3.03 -19.36
C GLU A 219 -6.97 -2.24 -18.35
N ALA A 220 -8.06 -2.86 -17.85
CA ALA A 220 -8.94 -2.26 -16.84
C ALA A 220 -8.22 -2.06 -15.50
N CYS A 221 -7.44 -3.04 -15.05
CA CYS A 221 -6.57 -2.90 -13.87
C CYS A 221 -5.64 -1.69 -14.03
N ALA A 222 -4.92 -1.60 -15.16
CA ALA A 222 -3.99 -0.50 -15.42
C ALA A 222 -4.70 0.87 -15.52
N LEU A 223 -5.92 0.91 -16.04
CA LEU A 223 -6.72 2.13 -16.16
C LEU A 223 -7.09 2.70 -14.78
N ILE A 224 -7.54 1.85 -13.85
CA ILE A 224 -8.00 2.26 -12.53
C ILE A 224 -6.85 2.60 -11.58
N THR A 225 -5.68 1.96 -11.73
CA THR A 225 -4.52 2.18 -10.84
C THR A 225 -3.55 3.27 -11.32
N ARG A 226 -3.93 4.08 -12.31
CA ARG A 226 -3.06 5.08 -12.92
C ARG A 226 -2.89 6.31 -12.02
#